data_AF-A0A9Y1BRP9-F1
#
_entry.id   AF-A0A9Y1BRP9-F1
#
_cell.length_a   1.000
_cell.length_b   1.000
_cell.length_c   1.000
_cell.angle_alpha   90.00
_cell.angle_beta   90.00
_cell.angle_gamma   90.00
#
_symmetry.space_group_name_H-M   'P 1'
#
loop_
_entity.id
_entity.type
_entity.pdbx_description
1 polymer ?
#
loop_
_entity_poly.entity_id
_entity_poly.type
_entity_poly.pdbx_seq_one_letter_code
_entity_poly.pdbx_strand_id
1 'polypeptide(L)'
;MRPDHTLQTGFLAALYAYSKESFGQQEIREVIFTDLKLFFKTDEERGLIIVFTAPLEEDRNKLSQQLDITYEQFIKKYEGEIGRGYSDPEIFEFFDKDLLELKIIEKEPIGNINFKTKISFWRKLFRRK
;
A
#
# COMPACT_ATOMS: atom_id res chain seq x y z
N MET A 1 -5.65 21.51 -1.17
CA MET A 1 -6.47 20.30 -1.03
C MET A 1 -5.52 19.17 -0.66
N ARG A 2 -5.54 18.75 0.61
CA ARG A 2 -4.83 17.54 1.04
C ARG A 2 -5.47 16.33 0.33
N PRO A 3 -4.70 15.31 -0.07
CA PRO A 3 -5.27 14.08 -0.62
C PRO A 3 -6.26 13.50 0.39
N ASP A 4 -7.40 13.00 -0.10
CA ASP A 4 -8.35 12.30 0.76
C ASP A 4 -7.85 10.85 0.95
N HIS A 5 -6.93 10.68 1.90
CA HIS A 5 -6.32 9.39 2.22
C HIS A 5 -7.39 8.34 2.60
N THR A 6 -8.54 8.77 3.12
CA THR A 6 -9.67 7.91 3.48
C THR A 6 -10.31 7.22 2.28
N LEU A 7 -10.42 7.90 1.13
CA LEU A 7 -10.96 7.30 -0.08
C LEU A 7 -10.04 6.20 -0.64
N GLN A 8 -8.73 6.42 -0.56
CA GLN A 8 -7.72 5.48 -1.06
C GLN A 8 -7.63 4.24 -0.17
N THR A 9 -7.59 4.40 1.15
CA THR A 9 -7.58 3.28 2.09
C THR A 9 -8.88 2.49 2.03
N GLY A 10 -10.04 3.16 1.90
CA GLY A 10 -11.33 2.52 1.70
C GLY A 10 -11.42 1.70 0.41
N PHE A 11 -10.86 2.21 -0.70
CA PHE A 11 -10.77 1.46 -1.96
C PHE A 11 -9.92 0.19 -1.83
N LEU A 12 -8.73 0.30 -1.22
CA LEU A 12 -7.85 -0.86 -1.03
C LEU A 12 -8.47 -1.91 -0.10
N ALA A 13 -9.11 -1.48 0.98
CA ALA A 13 -9.84 -2.37 1.88
C ALA A 13 -11.00 -3.08 1.16
N ALA A 14 -11.77 -2.35 0.34
CA ALA A 14 -12.87 -2.92 -0.44
C ALA A 14 -12.37 -3.92 -1.50
N LEU A 15 -11.25 -3.61 -2.17
CA LEU A 15 -10.64 -4.51 -3.16
C LEU A 15 -10.18 -5.82 -2.51
N TYR A 16 -9.55 -5.73 -1.35
CA TYR A 16 -9.16 -6.90 -0.56
C TYR A 16 -10.38 -7.70 -0.08
N ALA A 17 -11.41 -7.04 0.46
CA ALA A 17 -12.63 -7.69 0.93
C ALA A 17 -13.36 -8.43 -0.21
N TYR A 18 -13.53 -7.77 -1.36
CA TYR A 18 -14.10 -8.38 -2.57
C TYR A 18 -13.32 -9.62 -3.00
N SER A 19 -11.99 -9.57 -2.88
CA SER A 19 -11.14 -10.69 -3.28
C SER A 19 -11.33 -11.94 -2.43
N LYS A 20 -11.45 -11.77 -1.12
CA LYS A 20 -11.75 -12.87 -0.20
C LYS A 20 -13.11 -13.49 -0.52
N GLU A 21 -14.10 -12.66 -0.76
CA GLU A 21 -15.46 -13.12 -1.05
C GLU A 21 -15.53 -13.89 -2.38
N SER A 22 -14.83 -13.41 -3.41
CA SER A 22 -14.91 -13.95 -4.77
C SER A 22 -13.99 -15.15 -5.01
N PHE A 23 -12.83 -15.18 -4.36
CA PHE A 23 -11.77 -16.17 -4.62
C PHE A 23 -11.45 -17.05 -3.40
N GLY A 24 -12.17 -16.90 -2.29
CA GLY A 24 -12.03 -17.71 -1.09
C GLY A 24 -10.66 -17.53 -0.41
N GLN A 25 -9.92 -18.64 -0.25
CA GLN A 25 -8.58 -18.62 0.36
C GLN A 25 -7.46 -18.13 -0.57
N GLN A 26 -7.77 -17.84 -1.84
CA GLN A 26 -6.78 -17.28 -2.76
C GLN A 26 -6.68 -15.77 -2.54
N GLU A 27 -5.74 -15.37 -1.68
CA GLU A 27 -5.44 -13.96 -1.43
C GLU A 27 -4.97 -13.27 -2.72
N ILE A 28 -5.49 -12.06 -2.99
CA ILE A 28 -4.89 -11.18 -4.00
C ILE A 28 -3.47 -10.84 -3.55
N ARG A 29 -2.49 -11.26 -4.35
CA ARG A 29 -1.08 -10.88 -4.19
C ARG A 29 -0.70 -9.73 -5.12
N GLU A 30 -1.40 -9.61 -6.24
CA GLU A 30 -1.08 -8.68 -7.31
C GLU A 30 -2.35 -8.26 -8.06
N VAL A 31 -2.49 -6.95 -8.31
CA VAL A 31 -3.53 -6.38 -9.18
C VAL A 31 -2.84 -5.56 -10.25
N ILE A 32 -3.07 -5.92 -11.50
CA ILE A 32 -2.43 -5.27 -12.65
C ILE A 32 -3.40 -4.28 -13.27
N PHE A 33 -3.00 -3.02 -13.34
CA PHE A 33 -3.68 -1.96 -14.06
C PHE A 33 -3.00 -1.69 -15.40
N THR A 34 -3.53 -0.75 -16.18
CA THR A 34 -3.00 -0.44 -17.51
C THR A 34 -1.59 0.17 -17.48
N ASP A 35 -1.25 0.89 -16.41
CA ASP A 35 -0.04 1.70 -16.28
C ASP A 35 0.82 1.33 -15.06
N LEU A 36 0.31 0.49 -14.16
CA LEU A 36 0.99 0.11 -12.93
C LEU A 36 0.44 -1.21 -12.41
N LYS A 37 1.10 -1.73 -11.37
CA LYS A 37 0.62 -2.88 -10.61
C LYS A 37 0.68 -2.59 -9.12
N LEU A 38 -0.29 -3.15 -8.40
CA LEU A 38 -0.37 -3.13 -6.95
C LEU A 38 0.03 -4.49 -6.41
N PHE A 39 0.95 -4.50 -5.46
CA PHE A 39 1.39 -5.70 -4.75
C PHE A 39 0.90 -5.65 -3.32
N PHE A 40 0.30 -6.75 -2.86
CA PHE A 40 -0.35 -6.85 -1.56
C PHE A 40 0.38 -7.86 -0.68
N LYS A 41 0.59 -7.47 0.57
CA LYS A 41 0.95 -8.37 1.67
C LYS A 41 -0.04 -8.15 2.79
N THR A 42 -0.71 -9.23 3.17
CA THR A 42 -1.79 -9.21 4.15
C THR A 42 -1.39 -10.02 5.37
N ASP A 43 -1.72 -9.49 6.55
CA ASP A 43 -1.64 -10.21 7.82
C ASP A 43 -3.01 -10.09 8.49
N GLU A 44 -3.79 -11.17 8.41
CA GLU A 44 -5.14 -11.22 8.97
C GLU A 44 -5.15 -11.21 10.49
N GLU A 45 -4.15 -11.83 11.13
CA GLU A 45 -4.06 -11.91 12.59
C GLU A 45 -3.89 -10.52 13.19
N ARG A 46 -3.11 -9.67 12.52
CA ARG A 46 -2.85 -8.28 12.93
C ARG A 46 -3.76 -7.25 12.25
N GLY A 47 -4.60 -7.68 11.30
CA GLY A 47 -5.49 -6.80 10.53
C GLY A 47 -4.76 -5.80 9.63
N LEU A 48 -3.63 -6.19 9.04
CA LEU A 48 -2.76 -5.33 8.24
C LEU A 48 -2.82 -5.67 6.76
N ILE A 49 -2.78 -4.61 5.94
CA ILE A 49 -2.62 -4.70 4.50
C ILE A 49 -1.53 -3.69 4.11
N ILE A 50 -0.42 -4.20 3.59
CA ILE A 50 0.67 -3.40 3.03
C ILE A 50 0.58 -3.48 1.52
N VAL A 51 0.56 -2.32 0.85
CA VAL A 51 0.37 -2.21 -0.58
C VAL A 51 1.51 -1.42 -1.21
N PHE A 52 2.20 -2.03 -2.16
CA PHE A 52 3.18 -1.35 -3.01
C PHE A 52 2.58 -1.03 -4.38
N THR A 53 2.84 0.18 -4.85
CA THR A 53 2.52 0.59 -6.23
C THR A 53 3.81 0.62 -7.03
N ALA A 54 3.86 -0.13 -8.13
CA ALA A 54 5.05 -0.25 -8.97
C ALA A 54 4.72 -0.12 -10.46
N PRO A 55 5.67 0.32 -11.31
CA PRO A 55 5.57 0.20 -12.77
C PRO A 55 5.39 -1.25 -13.21
N LEU A 56 4.86 -1.46 -14.42
CA LEU A 56 4.60 -2.81 -14.94
C LEU A 56 5.89 -3.61 -15.16
N GLU A 57 6.95 -2.92 -15.53
CA GLU A 57 8.26 -3.47 -15.90
C GLU A 57 9.05 -4.01 -14.71
N GLU A 58 8.67 -3.64 -13.49
CA GLU A 58 9.46 -3.93 -12.30
C GLU A 58 9.43 -5.42 -11.93
N ASP A 59 10.56 -5.99 -11.51
CA ASP A 59 10.64 -7.43 -11.26
C ASP A 59 9.76 -7.87 -10.08
N ARG A 60 8.95 -8.92 -10.30
CA ARG A 60 8.01 -9.44 -9.31
C ARG A 60 8.71 -9.97 -8.05
N ASN A 61 9.84 -10.66 -8.21
CA ASN A 61 10.56 -11.24 -7.08
C ASN A 61 11.21 -10.14 -6.25
N LYS A 62 11.80 -9.13 -6.91
CA LYS A 62 12.33 -7.93 -6.25
C LYS A 62 11.24 -7.22 -5.43
N LEU A 63 10.07 -6.98 -6.02
CA LEU A 63 8.95 -6.33 -5.33
C LEU A 63 8.44 -7.15 -4.14
N SER A 64 8.29 -8.47 -4.31
CA SER A 64 7.86 -9.35 -3.21
C SER A 64 8.86 -9.31 -2.06
N GLN A 65 10.17 -9.40 -2.34
CA GLN A 65 11.21 -9.32 -1.31
C GLN A 65 11.20 -7.97 -0.60
N GLN A 66 11.07 -6.86 -1.33
CA GLN A 66 10.98 -5.53 -0.72
C GLN A 66 9.74 -5.40 0.18
N LEU A 67 8.60 -5.94 -0.26
CA LEU A 67 7.36 -5.93 0.50
C LEU A 67 7.46 -6.78 1.78
N ASP A 68 8.10 -7.95 1.69
CA ASP A 68 8.36 -8.81 2.85
C ASP A 68 9.26 -8.12 3.88
N ILE A 69 10.38 -7.53 3.44
CA ILE A 69 11.29 -6.80 4.33
C ILE A 69 10.58 -5.59 4.94
N THR A 70 9.82 -4.84 4.14
CA THR A 70 9.02 -3.69 4.62
C THR A 70 8.06 -4.09 5.72
N TYR A 71 7.34 -5.19 5.51
CA TYR A 71 6.44 -5.74 6.50
C TYR A 71 7.17 -6.10 7.79
N GLU A 72 8.27 -6.85 7.72
CA GLU A 72 9.04 -7.24 8.90
C GLU A 72 9.50 -6.03 9.72
N GLN A 73 9.96 -4.97 9.04
CA GLN A 73 10.40 -3.74 9.72
C GLN A 73 9.22 -2.96 10.30
N PHE A 74 8.09 -2.92 9.60
CA PHE A 74 6.87 -2.28 10.11
C PHE A 74 6.40 -2.96 11.39
N ILE A 75 6.29 -4.30 11.39
CA ILE A 75 5.92 -5.06 12.57
C ILE A 75 6.92 -4.82 13.69
N LYS A 76 8.21 -4.99 13.43
CA LYS A 76 9.25 -4.83 14.47
C LYS A 76 9.21 -3.46 15.15
N LYS A 77 8.89 -2.40 14.40
CA LYS A 77 8.86 -1.02 14.93
C LYS A 77 7.54 -0.66 15.61
N TYR A 78 6.42 -1.16 15.08
CA TYR A 78 5.07 -0.73 15.48
C TYR A 78 4.21 -1.83 16.09
N GLU A 79 4.75 -3.01 16.43
CA GLU A 79 3.99 -4.13 17.01
C GLU A 79 3.12 -3.69 18.20
N GLY A 80 3.65 -2.81 19.06
CA GLY A 80 2.92 -2.28 20.20
C GLY A 80 1.75 -1.37 19.85
N GLU A 81 1.75 -0.75 18.67
CA GLU A 81 0.73 0.20 18.19
C GLU A 81 -0.30 -0.45 17.27
N ILE A 82 0.02 -1.62 16.72
CA ILE A 82 -0.86 -2.45 15.92
C ILE A 82 -1.87 -3.16 16.83
N GLY A 83 -3.15 -3.19 16.45
CA GLY A 83 -4.20 -3.93 17.18
C GLY A 83 -4.84 -3.20 18.37
N ARG A 84 -4.42 -1.96 18.69
CA ARG A 84 -5.07 -1.12 19.73
C ARG A 84 -6.41 -0.51 19.31
N GLY A 85 -6.94 -0.86 18.14
CA GLY A 85 -8.24 -0.41 17.62
C GLY A 85 -8.24 0.99 17.00
N TYR A 86 -7.48 1.94 17.55
CA TYR A 86 -7.24 3.25 16.95
C TYR A 86 -5.76 3.63 17.11
N SER A 87 -5.05 3.75 16.00
CA SER A 87 -3.66 4.20 15.98
C SER A 87 -3.64 5.63 15.43
N ASP A 88 -2.92 6.54 16.10
CA ASP A 88 -2.70 7.90 15.58
C ASP A 88 -1.84 7.81 14.30
N PRO A 89 -2.33 8.28 13.14
CA PRO A 89 -1.58 8.23 11.88
C PRO A 89 -0.20 8.91 11.95
N GLU A 90 -0.03 9.91 12.84
CA GLU A 90 1.23 10.63 13.01
C GLU A 90 2.37 9.71 13.50
N ILE A 91 2.03 8.61 14.17
CA ILE A 91 3.01 7.61 14.65
C ILE A 91 3.78 6.98 13.46
N PHE A 92 3.16 6.91 12.29
CA PHE A 92 3.73 6.29 11.09
C PHE A 92 4.35 7.30 10.12
N GLU A 93 4.29 8.61 10.38
CA GLU A 93 4.68 9.67 9.43
C GLU A 93 6.14 9.55 8.94
N PHE A 94 7.01 8.96 9.76
CA PHE A 94 8.43 8.82 9.43
C PHE A 94 8.83 7.44 8.92
N PHE A 95 7.87 6.53 8.71
CA PHE A 95 8.20 5.18 8.29
C PHE A 95 8.92 5.14 6.94
N ASP A 96 8.59 6.06 6.04
CA ASP A 96 9.22 6.20 4.74
C ASP A 96 10.73 6.46 4.85
N LYS A 97 11.16 7.21 5.88
CA LYS A 97 12.57 7.48 6.16
C LYS A 97 13.28 6.22 6.65
N ASP A 98 12.63 5.43 7.48
CA ASP A 98 13.17 4.15 7.94
C ASP A 98 13.40 3.20 6.75
N LEU A 99 12.46 3.14 5.80
CA LEU A 99 12.59 2.32 4.60
C LEU A 99 13.76 2.73 3.72
N LEU A 100 14.06 4.03 3.65
CA LEU A 100 15.20 4.57 2.93
C LEU A 100 16.52 4.25 3.63
N GLU A 101 16.61 4.46 4.94
CA GLU A 101 17.80 4.16 5.74
C GLU A 101 18.17 2.67 5.67
N LEU A 102 17.16 1.80 5.66
CA LEU A 102 17.31 0.36 5.53
C LEU A 102 17.59 -0.10 4.09
N LYS A 103 17.69 0.83 3.13
CA LYS A 103 17.91 0.57 1.69
C LYS A 103 16.85 -0.33 1.07
N ILE A 104 15.63 -0.34 1.64
CA ILE A 104 14.50 -1.10 1.11
C ILE A 104 13.93 -0.37 -0.10
N ILE A 105 13.89 0.97 -0.03
CA ILE A 105 13.64 1.85 -1.16
C ILE A 105 14.93 2.59 -1.54
N GLU A 106 15.16 2.77 -2.84
CA GLU A 106 16.41 3.34 -3.37
C GLU A 106 16.40 4.86 -3.47
N LYS A 107 15.22 5.50 -3.36
CA LYS A 107 15.03 6.93 -3.55
C LYS A 107 14.24 7.50 -2.40
N GLU A 108 14.57 8.74 -2.02
CA GLU A 108 13.76 9.50 -1.08
C GLU A 108 12.30 9.48 -1.52
N PRO A 109 11.36 9.32 -0.59
CA PRO A 109 9.95 9.41 -0.90
C PRO A 109 9.71 10.74 -1.60
N ILE A 110 9.01 10.72 -2.73
CA ILE A 110 8.46 11.94 -3.32
C ILE A 110 7.39 12.40 -2.33
N GLY A 111 7.78 13.16 -1.31
CA GLY A 111 6.90 13.57 -0.22
C GLY A 111 5.60 14.13 -0.78
N ASN A 112 4.47 13.86 -0.11
CA ASN A 112 3.11 14.18 -0.54
C ASN A 112 2.98 14.31 -2.06
N ILE A 113 2.86 13.17 -2.76
CA ILE A 113 2.59 13.11 -4.20
C ILE A 113 1.58 14.23 -4.52
N ASN A 114 2.05 15.27 -5.19
CA ASN A 114 1.18 16.37 -5.56
C ASN A 114 0.31 15.86 -6.71
N PHE A 115 -0.80 15.23 -6.38
CA PHE A 115 -1.75 14.63 -7.34
C PHE A 115 -2.33 15.66 -8.33
N LYS A 116 -2.03 16.96 -8.19
CA LYS A 116 -2.25 17.96 -9.24
C LYS A 116 -1.49 17.61 -10.53
N THR A 117 -0.31 17.01 -10.42
CA THR A 117 0.40 16.36 -11.52
C THR A 117 -0.22 14.97 -11.75
N LYS A 118 -1.41 15.02 -12.36
CA LYS A 118 -2.26 13.91 -12.83
C LYS A 118 -1.55 12.55 -12.95
N ILE A 119 -1.80 11.65 -12.00
CA ILE A 119 -1.98 10.24 -12.38
C ILE A 119 -3.36 10.18 -13.03
N SER A 120 -3.38 10.16 -14.37
CA SER A 120 -4.59 10.27 -15.19
C SER A 120 -5.65 9.18 -14.92
N PHE A 121 -5.27 8.15 -14.17
CA PHE A 121 -6.03 6.97 -13.83
C PHE A 121 -7.27 7.24 -12.95
N TRP A 122 -7.12 7.97 -11.83
CA TRP A 122 -8.20 8.11 -10.84
C TRP A 122 -9.40 8.94 -11.31
N ARG A 123 -9.21 9.88 -12.25
CA ARG A 123 -10.33 10.63 -12.86
C ARG A 123 -11.19 9.77 -13.78
N LYS A 124 -10.68 8.64 -14.30
CA LYS A 124 -11.44 7.74 -15.18
C LYS A 124 -12.35 6.80 -14.40
N LEU A 125 -11.98 6.41 -13.17
CA LEU A 125 -12.74 5.48 -12.33
C LEU A 125 -14.04 6.07 -11.77
N PHE A 126 -14.11 7.39 -11.55
CA PHE A 126 -15.25 8.03 -10.87
C PHE A 126 -16.14 8.92 -11.75
N ARG A 127 -15.93 8.92 -13.08
CA ARG A 127 -16.91 9.51 -14.01
C ARG A 127 -17.98 8.47 -14.34
N ARG A 128 -19.05 8.43 -13.53
CA ARG A 128 -20.34 7.90 -13.99
C ARG A 128 -20.81 8.74 -15.18
N LYS A 129 -21.31 8.06 -16.22
CA LYS A 129 -22.02 8.69 -17.34
C LYS A 129 -23.21 9.48 -16.83
#